data_AF-A0A5K1EN33-F1
#
_entry.id   AF-A0A5K1EN33-F1
#
_cell.length_a   1.000
_cell.length_b   1.000
_cell.length_c   1.000
_cell.angle_alpha   90.00
_cell.angle_beta   90.00
_cell.angle_gamma   90.00
#
_symmetry.space_group_name_H-M   'P 1'
#
loop_
_entity.id
_entity.type
_entity.pdbx_description
1 polymer ?
#
loop_
_entity_poly.entity_id
_entity_poly.type
_entity_poly.pdbx_seq_one_letter_code
_entity_poly.pdbx_strand_id
1 'polypeptide(L)' 'VTFGDRESARNACVEPNPVIDGRRANCNLASLGRLRPSTLS' A
#
# COMPACT_ATOMS: atom_id res chain seq x y z
N VAL A 1 -1.99 10.31 -5.17
CA VAL A 1 -2.64 10.88 -3.96
C VAL A 1 -1.55 11.59 -3.17
N THR A 2 -1.85 12.76 -2.62
CA THR A 2 -0.96 13.48 -1.69
C THR A 2 -1.74 13.64 -0.39
N PHE A 3 -1.21 13.13 0.72
CA PHE A 3 -1.84 13.28 2.03
C PHE A 3 -1.58 14.68 2.57
N GLY A 4 -2.63 15.34 3.08
CA GLY A 4 -2.49 16.65 3.74
C GLY A 4 -1.89 16.55 5.15
N ASP A 5 -1.94 15.37 5.75
CA ASP A 5 -1.44 15.08 7.10
C ASP A 5 -0.35 14.00 7.07
N ARG A 6 0.68 14.19 7.91
CA ARG A 6 1.85 13.31 7.97
C ARG A 6 1.52 11.95 8.59
N GLU A 7 0.67 11.92 9.62
CA GLU A 7 0.28 10.65 10.26
C GLU A 7 -0.54 9.80 9.30
N SER A 8 -1.41 10.42 8.51
CA SER A 8 -2.18 9.76 7.45
C SER A 8 -1.27 9.10 6.41
N ALA A 9 -0.21 9.80 5.98
CA ALA A 9 0.79 9.24 5.08
C ALA A 9 1.53 8.05 5.73
N ARG A 10 1.85 8.13 7.03
CA ARG A 10 2.51 7.05 7.76
C ARG A 10 1.60 5.82 7.91
N ASN A 11 0.33 6.01 8.25
CA ASN A 11 -0.62 4.91 8.41
C ASN A 11 -0.90 4.19 7.09
N ALA A 12 -0.97 4.92 5.98
CA ALA A 12 -1.07 4.32 4.65
C ALA A 12 0.14 3.43 4.29
N CYS A 13 1.31 3.69 4.88
CA CYS A 13 2.47 2.82 4.73
C CYS A 13 2.44 1.57 5.62
N VAL A 14 1.75 1.63 6.77
CA VAL A 14 1.62 0.50 7.71
C VAL A 14 0.60 -0.50 7.22
N GLU A 15 -0.53 -0.04 6.67
CA GLU A 15 -1.54 -0.88 6.04
C GLU A 15 -1.58 -0.63 4.52
N PRO A 16 -0.70 -1.26 3.74
CA PRO A 16 -0.64 -1.07 2.29
C PRO A 16 -1.88 -1.57 1.54
N ASN A 17 -2.69 -2.42 2.18
CA ASN A 17 -3.81 -3.11 1.55
C ASN A 17 -5.11 -2.94 2.35
N PRO A 18 -5.65 -1.71 2.47
CA PRO A 18 -6.88 -1.48 3.23
C PRO A 18 -8.08 -2.13 2.54
N VAL A 19 -9.07 -2.55 3.32
CA VAL A 19 -10.36 -2.99 2.79
C VAL A 19 -11.24 -1.76 2.58
N ILE A 20 -11.62 -1.51 1.33
CA ILE A 20 -12.54 -0.43 0.95
C ILE A 20 -13.75 -1.10 0.31
N ASP A 21 -14.93 -0.84 0.87
CA ASP A 21 -16.20 -1.41 0.38
C ASP A 21 -16.16 -2.95 0.22
N GLY A 22 -15.56 -3.63 1.20
CA GLY A 22 -15.44 -5.10 1.22
C GLY A 22 -14.37 -5.68 0.29
N ARG A 23 -13.64 -4.85 -0.47
CA ARG A 23 -12.55 -5.30 -1.37
C ARG A 23 -11.20 -4.81 -0.86
N ARG A 24 -10.20 -5.68 -0.89
CA ARG A 24 -8.82 -5.31 -0.56
C ARG A 24 -8.26 -4.45 -1.69
N ALA A 25 -7.92 -3.21 -1.38
CA ALA A 25 -7.10 -2.39 -2.25
C ALA A 25 -5.68 -2.96 -2.27
N ASN A 26 -5.01 -2.87 -3.42
CA ASN A 26 -3.64 -3.36 -3.59
C ASN A 26 -2.77 -2.18 -4.04
N CYS A 27 -2.14 -1.51 -3.07
CA CYS A 27 -1.38 -0.29 -3.33
C CYS A 27 0.11 -0.62 -3.54
N ASN A 28 0.66 -0.19 -4.67
CA ASN A 28 2.09 -0.30 -4.95
C ASN A 28 2.85 0.84 -4.26
N LEU A 29 3.18 0.67 -2.98
CA LEU A 29 3.99 1.64 -2.23
C LEU A 29 5.45 1.61 -2.68
N ALA A 30 5.94 2.73 -3.22
CA ALA A 30 7.34 2.87 -3.66
C ALA A 30 8.35 2.60 -2.52
N SER A 31 7.98 2.90 -1.28
CA SER A 31 8.83 2.71 -0.09
C SER A 31 9.07 1.24 0.28
N LEU A 32 8.17 0.33 -0.11
CA LEU A 32 8.33 -1.11 0.16
C LEU A 32 9.23 -1.81 -0.88
N GLY A 33 9.73 -1.05 -1.87
CA GLY A 33 10.37 -1.61 -3.04
C GLY A 33 9.38 -2.36 -3.92
N ARG A 34 9.84 -2.78 -5.11
CA ARG A 34 9.03 -3.64 -5.97
C ARG A 34 8.84 -4.98 -5.23
N LEU A 35 7.60 -5.30 -4.87
CA LEU A 35 7.23 -6.69 -4.53
C LEU A 35 7.67 -7.53 -5.73
N ARG A 36 8.73 -8.32 -5.55
CA ARG A 36 9.22 -9.18 -6.63
C ARG A 36 8.04 -10.08 -6.99
N PRO A 37 7.58 -10.10 -8.27
CA PRO A 37 6.66 -11.15 -8.66
C PRO A 37 7.37 -12.45 -8.32
N SER A 38 6.76 -13.26 -7.45
CA SER A 38 7.21 -14.62 -7.21
C SER A 38 7.08 -15.33 -8.55
N THR A 39 8.18 -15.36 -9.29
CA THR A 39 8.31 -16.18 -10.49
C THR A 39 8.08 -17.61 -10.00
N LEU A 40 6.89 -18.15 -10.26
CA LEU A 40 6.63 -19.58 -10.13
C LEU A 40 7.63 -20.26 -11.06
N SER A 41 8.58 -20.98 -10.48
CA SER A 41 9.37 -22.02 -11.15
C SER A 41 9.14 -23.33 -10.44
#